data_AF-A0A7J4FAA3-F1
#
_entry.id   AF-A0A7J4FAA3-F1
#
_cell.length_a   1.000
_cell.length_b   1.000
_cell.length_c   1.000
_cell.angle_alpha   90.00
_cell.angle_beta   90.00
_cell.angle_gamma   90.00
#
_symmetry.space_group_name_H-M   'P 1'
#
loop_
_entity.id
_entity.type
_entity.pdbx_description
1 polymer ?
#
loop_
_entity_poly.entity_id
_entity_poly.type
_entity_poly.pdbx_seq_one_letter_code
_entity_poly.pdbx_strand_id
1 'polypeptide(L)'
;MLDKGSKTKLTISIDRNVVLSAKRVAAVKRMSISGLVENFLTFFSSPWAYCFRCGFRFALSEAENCPKCGWLKCPDCQACRCELSDEAAIAVFHMRKVCEDLMVER
;
A
#
# COMPACT_ATOMS: atom_id res chain seq x y z
N MET A 1 14.58 27.86 -14.51
CA MET A 1 13.50 27.42 -15.40
C MET A 1 12.81 26.25 -14.73
N LEU A 2 11.58 26.43 -14.25
CA LEU A 2 10.82 25.37 -13.57
C LEU A 2 10.11 24.53 -14.64
N ASP A 3 10.51 23.27 -14.77
CA ASP A 3 10.06 22.37 -15.82
C ASP A 3 8.63 21.88 -15.55
N LYS A 4 7.65 22.48 -16.25
CA LYS A 4 6.26 22.02 -16.25
C LYS A 4 6.11 20.86 -17.25
N GLY A 5 6.58 19.63 -16.93
CA GLY A 5 6.51 18.60 -17.98
C GLY A 5 6.84 17.11 -17.75
N SER A 6 7.21 16.61 -16.57
CA SER A 6 7.83 15.27 -16.50
C SER A 6 6.88 14.05 -16.38
N LYS A 7 5.68 14.06 -16.99
CA LYS A 7 4.82 12.86 -17.01
C LYS A 7 5.02 12.02 -18.28
N THR A 8 5.47 10.78 -18.11
CA THR A 8 5.59 9.79 -19.20
C THR A 8 4.25 9.11 -19.46
N LYS A 9 3.86 8.99 -20.74
CA LYS A 9 2.65 8.23 -21.12
C LYS A 9 2.89 6.73 -20.95
N LEU A 10 1.95 6.07 -20.27
CA LEU A 10 1.92 4.63 -20.10
C LEU A 10 0.72 4.05 -20.86
N THR A 11 0.97 3.16 -21.82
CA THR A 11 -0.07 2.43 -22.55
C THR A 11 -0.17 1.02 -21.96
N ILE A 12 -1.32 0.68 -21.38
CA ILE A 12 -1.60 -0.62 -20.78
C ILE A 12 -2.96 -1.14 -21.23
N SER A 13 -3.06 -2.47 -21.35
CA SER A 13 -4.31 -3.16 -21.64
C SER A 13 -4.95 -3.63 -20.35
N ILE A 14 -6.17 -3.17 -20.08
CA ILE A 14 -6.98 -3.56 -18.91
C ILE A 14 -8.34 -4.02 -19.42
N ASP A 15 -8.92 -5.03 -18.79
CA ASP A 15 -10.28 -5.48 -19.07
C ASP A 15 -11.27 -4.31 -19.14
N ARG A 16 -12.13 -4.32 -20.17
CA ARG A 16 -13.06 -3.22 -20.45
C ARG A 16 -14.02 -2.99 -19.28
N ASN A 17 -14.53 -4.04 -18.66
CA ASN A 17 -15.51 -3.93 -17.58
C ASN A 17 -14.84 -3.38 -16.31
N VAL A 18 -13.59 -3.77 -16.04
CA VAL A 18 -12.78 -3.19 -14.97
C VAL A 18 -12.60 -1.68 -15.17
N VAL A 19 -12.19 -1.24 -16.37
CA VAL A 19 -12.00 0.20 -16.66
C VAL A 19 -13.31 0.98 -16.52
N LEU A 20 -14.42 0.45 -17.03
CA LEU A 20 -15.72 1.11 -16.93
C LEU A 20 -16.21 1.20 -15.48
N SER A 21 -16.02 0.16 -14.68
CA SER A 21 -16.35 0.18 -13.25
C SER A 21 -15.50 1.20 -12.50
N ALA A 22 -14.18 1.17 -12.70
CA ALA A 22 -13.25 2.11 -12.07
C ALA A 22 -13.57 3.57 -12.42
N LYS A 23 -13.89 3.86 -13.70
CA LYS A 23 -14.26 5.23 -14.13
C LYS A 23 -15.51 5.75 -13.43
N ARG A 24 -16.54 4.90 -13.23
CA ARG A 24 -17.75 5.28 -12.50
C ARG A 24 -17.44 5.65 -11.05
N VAL A 25 -16.67 4.81 -10.35
CA VAL A 25 -16.27 5.08 -8.96
C VAL A 25 -15.36 6.31 -8.85
N ALA A 26 -14.42 6.47 -9.77
CA ALA A 26 -13.50 7.59 -9.79
C ALA A 26 -14.23 8.93 -9.99
N ALA A 27 -15.28 8.96 -10.82
CA ALA A 27 -16.11 10.15 -10.99
C ALA A 27 -16.80 10.58 -9.69
N VAL A 28 -17.38 9.63 -8.95
CA VAL A 28 -18.02 9.90 -7.63
C VAL A 28 -16.99 10.42 -6.63
N LYS A 29 -15.78 9.84 -6.62
CA LYS A 29 -14.70 10.23 -5.71
C LYS A 29 -13.89 11.45 -6.17
N ARG A 30 -14.23 12.06 -7.32
CA ARG A 30 -13.48 13.17 -7.94
C ARG A 30 -11.99 12.85 -8.16
N MET A 31 -11.70 11.63 -8.59
CA MET A 31 -10.34 11.14 -8.88
C MET A 31 -10.17 10.85 -10.37
N SER A 32 -8.94 10.91 -10.87
CA SER A 32 -8.60 10.47 -12.22
C SER A 32 -8.08 9.02 -12.23
N ILE A 33 -8.34 8.29 -13.31
CA ILE A 33 -7.79 6.93 -13.49
C ILE A 33 -6.25 6.99 -13.54
N SER A 34 -5.68 7.96 -14.25
CA SER A 34 -4.23 8.14 -14.30
C SER A 34 -3.63 8.35 -12.91
N GLY A 35 -4.29 9.15 -12.06
CA GLY A 35 -3.84 9.35 -10.68
C GLY A 35 -3.96 8.09 -9.81
N LEU A 36 -5.00 7.27 -10.01
CA LEU A 36 -5.11 5.97 -9.33
C LEU A 36 -3.97 5.02 -9.72
N VAL A 37 -3.68 4.93 -11.03
CA VAL A 37 -2.59 4.10 -11.55
C VAL A 37 -1.24 4.64 -11.06
N GLU A 38 -1.02 5.94 -11.09
CA GLU A 38 0.21 6.59 -10.61
C GLU A 38 0.42 6.34 -9.10
N ASN A 39 -0.63 6.46 -8.28
CA ASN A 39 -0.56 6.15 -6.85
C ASN A 39 -0.23 4.67 -6.60
N PHE A 40 -0.86 3.76 -7.36
CA PHE A 40 -0.57 2.34 -7.27
C PHE A 40 0.89 2.05 -7.64
N LEU A 41 1.39 2.57 -8.76
CA LEU A 41 2.78 2.37 -9.18
C LEU A 41 3.78 3.00 -8.21
N THR A 42 3.45 4.14 -7.62
CA THR A 42 4.26 4.77 -6.56
C THR A 42 4.36 3.87 -5.34
N PHE A 43 3.23 3.33 -4.88
CA PHE A 43 3.23 2.39 -3.77
C PHE A 43 3.97 1.09 -4.13
N PHE A 44 3.71 0.52 -5.30
CA PHE A 44 4.31 -0.72 -5.77
C PHE A 44 5.85 -0.63 -5.86
N SER A 45 6.38 0.50 -6.31
CA SER A 45 7.83 0.72 -6.42
C SER A 45 8.52 1.06 -5.10
N SER A 46 7.78 1.58 -4.12
CA SER A 46 8.30 1.95 -2.81
C SER A 46 7.21 1.77 -1.75
N PRO A 47 6.93 0.52 -1.33
CA PRO A 47 5.84 0.24 -0.41
C PRO A 47 6.16 0.80 0.98
N TRP A 48 5.11 1.22 1.67
CA TRP A 48 5.20 1.81 2.99
C TRP A 48 4.03 1.39 3.86
N ALA A 49 4.20 1.43 5.18
CA ALA A 49 3.15 1.12 6.14
C ALA A 49 3.14 2.12 7.29
N TYR A 50 2.00 2.19 7.98
CA TYR A 50 1.89 2.86 9.27
C TYR A 50 2.04 1.83 10.38
N CYS A 51 2.81 2.16 11.43
CA CYS A 51 2.85 1.36 12.64
C CYS A 51 1.47 1.36 13.31
N PHE A 52 0.93 0.17 13.60
CA PHE A 52 -0.36 0.04 14.29
C PHE A 52 -0.34 0.59 15.72
N ARG A 53 0.84 0.74 16.33
CA ARG A 53 1.00 1.23 17.71
C ARG A 53 1.23 2.73 17.77
N CYS A 54 2.29 3.23 17.11
CA CYS A 54 2.66 4.65 17.20
C CYS A 54 2.22 5.50 16.00
N GLY A 55 1.69 4.89 14.93
CA GLY A 55 1.28 5.62 13.72
C GLY A 55 2.44 6.14 12.87
N PHE A 56 3.69 5.78 13.16
CA PHE A 56 4.84 6.17 12.33
C PHE A 56 4.75 5.55 10.94
N ARG A 57 4.96 6.37 9.90
CA ARG A 57 5.01 5.92 8.50
C ARG A 57 6.45 5.59 8.13
N PHE A 58 6.68 4.36 7.67
CA PHE A 58 8.01 3.90 7.25
C PHE A 58 7.95 3.12 5.94
N ALA A 59 9.04 3.14 5.18
CA ALA A 59 9.17 2.28 4.01
C ALA A 59 9.38 0.84 4.48
N LEU A 60 8.81 -0.15 3.76
CA LEU A 60 8.96 -1.55 4.19
C LEU A 60 10.42 -2.01 4.15
N SER A 61 11.25 -1.42 3.28
CA SER A 61 12.69 -1.68 3.18
C SER A 61 13.51 -1.20 4.39
N GLU A 62 12.96 -0.29 5.21
CA GLU A 62 13.62 0.25 6.41
C GLU A 62 13.34 -0.60 7.66
N ALA A 63 12.44 -1.57 7.56
CA ALA A 63 11.99 -2.36 8.71
C ALA A 63 12.62 -3.76 8.72
N GLU A 64 13.11 -4.15 9.89
CA GLU A 64 13.62 -5.50 10.12
C GLU A 64 12.48 -6.47 10.46
N ASN A 65 12.61 -7.72 10.03
CA ASN A 65 11.70 -8.77 10.47
C ASN A 65 11.99 -9.18 11.92
N CYS A 66 10.93 -9.34 12.71
CA CYS A 66 11.04 -9.89 14.05
C CYS A 66 11.39 -11.39 14.00
N PRO A 67 12.47 -11.85 14.63
CA PRO A 67 12.87 -13.25 14.58
C PRO A 67 11.88 -14.19 15.28
N LYS A 68 11.03 -13.66 16.17
CA LYS A 68 10.05 -14.45 16.92
C LYS A 68 8.75 -14.70 16.15
N CYS A 69 8.26 -13.70 15.41
CA CYS A 69 6.95 -13.78 14.77
C CYS A 69 6.96 -13.54 13.26
N GLY A 70 8.10 -13.18 12.67
CA GLY A 70 8.25 -12.94 11.23
C GLY A 70 7.65 -11.63 10.72
N TRP A 71 7.11 -10.78 11.60
CA TRP A 71 6.52 -9.50 11.22
C TRP A 71 7.55 -8.37 11.23
N LEU A 72 7.36 -7.38 10.36
CA LEU A 72 8.14 -6.15 10.37
C LEU A 72 8.02 -5.44 11.72
N LYS A 73 9.17 -5.03 12.26
CA LYS A 73 9.26 -4.15 13.43
C LYS A 73 9.14 -2.70 12.98
N CYS A 74 8.41 -1.91 13.73
CA CYS A 74 8.42 -0.47 13.55
C CYS A 74 9.82 0.10 13.78
N PRO A 75 10.43 0.84 12.84
CA PRO A 75 11.75 1.43 13.06
C PRO A 75 11.79 2.43 14.23
N ASP A 76 10.65 3.09 14.52
CA ASP A 76 10.51 4.10 15.57
C ASP A 76 10.29 3.48 16.96
N CYS A 77 9.19 2.74 17.17
CA CYS A 77 8.84 2.20 18.50
C CYS A 77 9.19 0.71 18.70
N GLN A 78 9.78 0.04 17.70
CA GLN A 78 10.18 -1.38 17.73
C GLN A 78 9.04 -2.40 17.92
N ALA A 79 7.79 -1.93 17.99
CA ALA A 79 6.61 -2.79 18.07
C ALA A 79 6.46 -3.68 16.83
N CYS A 80 5.99 -4.91 17.07
CA CYS A 80 5.60 -5.88 16.05
C CYS A 80 4.42 -6.70 16.57
N ARG A 81 3.97 -7.73 15.83
CA ARG A 81 2.85 -8.62 16.24
C ARG A 81 2.95 -9.11 17.69
N CYS A 82 4.15 -9.29 18.25
CA CYS A 82 4.32 -9.81 19.61
C CYS A 82 3.69 -8.94 20.71
N GLU A 83 3.38 -7.68 20.43
CA GLU A 83 2.72 -6.77 21.39
C GLU A 83 1.19 -6.72 21.23
N LEU A 84 0.64 -7.41 20.25
CA LEU A 84 -0.80 -7.50 20.04
C LEU A 84 -1.37 -8.71 20.79
N SER A 85 -2.60 -8.57 21.27
CA SER A 85 -3.42 -9.74 21.64
C SER A 85 -3.68 -10.60 20.39
N ASP A 86 -4.02 -11.87 20.57
CA ASP A 86 -4.27 -12.76 19.43
C ASP A 86 -5.42 -12.27 18.54
N GLU A 87 -6.49 -11.75 19.13
CA GLU A 87 -7.61 -11.14 18.37
C GLU A 87 -7.15 -9.96 17.53
N ALA A 88 -6.36 -9.04 18.10
CA ALA A 88 -5.82 -7.90 17.37
C ALA A 88 -4.82 -8.33 16.30
N ALA A 89 -3.98 -9.33 16.57
CA ALA A 89 -3.04 -9.87 15.59
C ALA A 89 -3.77 -10.49 14.39
N ILE A 90 -4.87 -11.21 14.62
CA ILE A 90 -5.73 -11.77 13.56
C ILE A 90 -6.36 -10.65 12.74
N ALA A 91 -6.92 -9.63 13.38
CA ALA A 91 -7.52 -8.48 12.69
C ALA A 91 -6.50 -7.75 11.80
N VAL A 92 -5.31 -7.45 12.34
CA VAL A 92 -4.24 -6.79 11.57
C VAL A 92 -3.73 -7.69 10.45
N PHE A 93 -3.65 -9.01 10.65
CA PHE A 93 -3.28 -9.96 9.60
C PHE A 93 -4.27 -9.95 8.44
N HIS A 94 -5.57 -9.99 8.72
CA HIS A 94 -6.59 -9.94 7.66
C HIS A 94 -6.60 -8.59 6.93
N MET A 95 -6.38 -7.49 7.65
CA MET A 95 -6.23 -6.17 7.03
C MET A 95 -5.00 -6.12 6.11
N ARG A 96 -3.87 -6.67 6.55
CA ARG A 96 -2.66 -6.80 5.71
C ARG A 96 -2.93 -7.66 4.48
N LYS A 97 -3.66 -8.77 4.61
CA LYS A 97 -4.01 -9.66 3.49
C LYS A 97 -4.79 -8.95 2.39
N VAL A 98 -5.74 -8.08 2.73
CA VAL A 98 -6.46 -7.25 1.75
C VAL A 98 -5.49 -6.37 0.95
N CYS A 99 -4.45 -5.83 1.59
CA CYS A 99 -3.41 -5.06 0.91
C CYS A 99 -2.52 -5.95 0.04
N GLU A 100 -2.11 -7.12 0.51
CA GLU A 100 -1.30 -8.08 -0.26
C GLU A 100 -2.04 -8.55 -1.52
N ASP A 101 -3.34 -8.84 -1.42
CA ASP A 101 -4.17 -9.25 -2.55
C ASP A 101 -4.27 -8.15 -3.63
N LEU A 102 -4.17 -6.87 -3.24
CA LEU A 102 -4.10 -5.75 -4.17
C LEU A 102 -2.72 -5.62 -4.83
N MET A 103 -1.65 -6.11 -4.19
CA MET A 103 -0.26 -5.88 -4.58
C MET A 103 0.37 -7.06 -5.34
N VAL A 104 -0.33 -8.20 -5.41
CA VAL A 104 0.12 -9.42 -6.11
C VAL A 104 1.50 -9.87 -5.62
N GLU A 105 1.72 -9.89 -4.30
CA GLU A 105 2.80 -10.71 -3.75
C GLU A 105 2.34 -12.17 -3.78
N ARG A 106 2.68 -12.88 -4.86
CA ARG A 106 2.74 -14.35 -4.87
C ARG A 106 4.15 -14.80 -4.56
#